data_AF-A0A0R3PWZ1-F1
#
_entry.id   AF-A0A0R3PWZ1-F1
#
_cell.length_a   1.000
_cell.length_b   1.000
_cell.length_c   1.000
_cell.angle_alpha   90.00
_cell.angle_beta   90.00
_cell.angle_gamma   90.00
#
_symmetry.space_group_name_H-M   'P 1'
#
loop_
_entity.id
_entity.type
_entity.pdbx_description
1 polymer ?
#
loop_
_entity_poly.entity_id
_entity_poly.type
_entity_poly.pdbx_seq_one_letter_code
_entity_poly.pdbx_strand_id
1 'polypeptide(L)'
;MGSSQSQEEPDVVRISRSEVPDEYNGDLCREELAREREEKLRMREEMARLSELQQRTLSTPLNSSADFEERKRIFDETVERVQSRFFAYHRENVCANNEKEIMSCLMANPGRILKCAHLAENYEKCISDFQQEVLNGK
;
A
#
# COMPACT_ATOMS: atom_id res chain seq x y z
N MET A 1 61.90 47.40 -59.68
CA MET A 1 60.80 46.84 -60.50
C MET A 1 61.12 45.38 -60.76
N GLY A 2 60.15 44.49 -60.54
CA GLY A 2 60.15 43.11 -61.04
C GLY A 2 60.77 42.05 -60.14
N SER A 3 59.92 41.15 -59.63
CA SER A 3 60.20 39.72 -59.46
C SER A 3 58.88 39.03 -59.07
N SER A 4 58.24 38.40 -60.06
CA SER A 4 57.05 37.56 -59.87
C SER A 4 57.51 36.19 -59.38
N GLN A 5 57.00 35.73 -58.23
CA GLN A 5 57.08 34.32 -57.84
C GLN A 5 55.70 33.70 -58.03
N SER A 6 55.62 32.72 -58.93
CA SER A 6 54.45 31.86 -59.12
C SER A 6 54.50 30.75 -58.07
N GLN A 7 53.41 30.55 -57.33
CA GLN A 7 53.22 29.40 -56.44
C GLN A 7 52.27 28.42 -57.13
N GLU A 8 52.73 27.19 -57.38
CA GLU A 8 51.88 26.04 -57.76
C GLU A 8 51.04 25.62 -56.54
N GLU A 9 49.71 25.62 -56.67
CA GLU A 9 48.78 25.09 -55.66
C GLU A 9 48.65 23.55 -55.79
N PRO A 10 48.47 22.83 -54.67
CA PRO A 10 48.34 21.37 -54.66
C PRO A 10 47.00 20.88 -55.23
N ASP A 11 47.01 19.68 -55.83
CA ASP A 11 45.83 19.06 -56.43
C ASP A 11 44.79 18.67 -55.37
N VAL A 12 43.69 19.44 -55.32
CA VAL A 12 42.57 19.21 -54.41
C VAL A 12 41.56 18.29 -55.10
N VAL A 13 41.41 17.07 -54.59
CA VAL A 13 40.32 16.18 -55.01
C VAL A 13 38.99 16.80 -54.58
N ARG A 14 38.28 17.38 -55.55
CA ARG A 14 36.95 17.96 -55.37
C ARG A 14 35.90 16.86 -55.50
N ILE A 15 35.45 16.33 -54.37
CA ILE A 15 34.32 15.41 -54.31
C ILE A 15 33.06 16.20 -54.69
N SER A 16 32.33 15.74 -55.70
CA SER A 16 31.10 16.40 -56.14
C SER A 16 29.99 16.16 -55.12
N ARG A 17 29.11 17.15 -54.89
CA ARG A 17 28.00 17.05 -53.93
C ARG A 17 27.05 15.86 -54.20
N SER A 18 27.07 15.32 -55.43
CA SER A 18 26.35 14.13 -55.87
C SER A 18 26.99 12.79 -55.45
N GLU A 19 28.20 12.80 -54.91
CA GLU A 19 28.95 11.60 -54.47
C GLU A 19 28.81 11.35 -52.95
N VAL A 20 28.11 12.24 -52.24
CA VAL A 20 27.82 12.10 -50.81
C VAL A 20 26.56 11.23 -50.65
N PRO A 21 26.62 10.10 -49.92
CA PRO A 21 25.46 9.26 -49.66
C PRO A 21 24.28 10.08 -49.08
N ASP A 22 23.05 9.76 -49.45
CA ASP A 22 21.85 10.52 -49.03
C ASP A 22 21.70 10.62 -47.49
N GLU A 23 22.28 9.68 -46.73
CA GLU A 23 22.37 9.71 -45.26
C GLU A 23 23.13 10.93 -44.71
N TYR A 24 23.98 11.58 -45.51
CA TYR A 24 24.78 12.75 -45.14
C TYR A 24 24.34 14.03 -45.86
N ASN A 25 23.18 14.03 -46.51
CA ASN A 25 22.63 15.24 -47.10
C ASN A 25 22.18 16.17 -45.96
N GLY A 26 22.96 17.22 -45.69
CA GLY A 26 22.74 18.12 -44.54
C GLY A 26 21.36 18.80 -44.51
N ASP A 27 20.67 18.83 -45.66
CA ASP A 27 19.31 19.35 -45.77
C ASP A 27 18.27 18.34 -45.22
N LEU A 28 18.42 17.04 -45.51
CA LEU A 28 17.61 15.96 -44.90
C LEU A 28 17.85 15.87 -43.38
N CYS A 29 19.11 15.97 -42.97
CA CYS A 29 19.48 15.97 -41.54
C CYS A 29 18.85 17.16 -40.79
N ARG A 30 18.82 18.35 -41.41
CA ARG A 30 18.21 19.55 -40.84
C ARG A 30 16.69 19.41 -40.69
N GLU A 31 16.03 18.77 -41.65
CA GLU A 31 14.59 18.53 -41.62
C GLU A 31 14.19 17.48 -40.57
N GLU A 32 14.97 16.40 -40.42
CA GLU A 32 14.77 15.42 -39.35
C GLU A 32 14.94 16.04 -37.96
N LEU A 33 16.00 16.84 -37.76
CA LEU A 33 16.22 17.61 -36.53
C LEU A 33 15.09 18.60 -36.22
N ALA A 34 14.45 19.16 -37.24
CA ALA A 34 13.30 20.04 -37.05
C ALA A 34 12.06 19.27 -36.57
N ARG A 35 11.81 18.08 -37.15
CA ARG A 35 10.72 17.18 -36.74
C ARG A 35 10.89 16.68 -35.31
N GLU A 36 12.08 16.21 -34.94
CA GLU A 36 12.36 15.77 -33.56
C GLU A 36 12.14 16.90 -32.54
N ARG A 37 12.50 18.14 -32.89
CA ARG A 37 12.29 19.30 -32.01
C ARG A 37 10.82 19.61 -31.83
N GLU A 38 10.02 19.52 -32.87
CA GLU A 38 8.57 19.73 -32.79
C GLU A 38 7.91 18.64 -31.94
N GLU A 39 8.27 17.37 -32.17
CA GLU A 39 7.73 16.24 -31.42
C GLU A 39 8.11 16.31 -29.93
N LYS A 40 9.37 16.65 -29.63
CA LYS A 40 9.84 16.88 -28.27
C LYS A 40 9.10 18.05 -27.60
N LEU A 41 8.77 19.11 -28.35
CA LEU A 41 8.01 20.23 -27.82
C LEU A 41 6.60 19.78 -27.44
N ARG A 42 5.92 19.03 -28.33
CA ARG A 42 4.59 18.46 -28.07
C ARG A 42 4.58 17.54 -26.85
N MET A 43 5.54 16.61 -26.76
CA MET A 43 5.66 15.72 -25.60
C MET A 43 5.92 16.51 -24.31
N ARG A 44 6.71 17.57 -24.36
CA ARG A 44 6.97 18.42 -23.18
C ARG A 44 5.73 19.18 -22.75
N GLU A 45 4.93 19.69 -23.68
CA GLU A 45 3.65 20.34 -23.39
C GLU A 45 2.63 19.35 -22.81
N GLU A 46 2.55 18.15 -23.38
CA GLU A 46 1.69 17.08 -22.87
C GLU A 46 2.11 16.65 -21.46
N MET A 47 3.41 16.45 -21.22
CA MET A 47 3.96 16.17 -19.88
C MET A 47 3.69 17.32 -18.90
N ALA A 48 3.78 18.58 -19.34
CA ALA A 48 3.46 19.73 -18.50
C ALA A 48 1.97 19.75 -18.14
N ARG A 49 1.09 19.46 -19.10
CA ARG A 49 -0.37 19.38 -18.88
C ARG A 49 -0.75 18.21 -17.98
N LEU A 50 -0.15 17.04 -18.18
CA LEU A 50 -0.34 15.87 -17.32
C LEU A 50 0.17 16.13 -15.90
N SER A 51 1.31 16.81 -15.76
CA SER A 51 1.86 17.23 -14.47
C SER A 51 0.95 18.24 -13.76
N GLU A 52 0.37 19.20 -14.48
CA GLU A 52 -0.60 20.15 -13.94
C GLU A 52 -1.88 19.44 -13.48
N LEU A 53 -2.40 18.49 -14.27
CA LEU A 53 -3.56 17.68 -13.88
C LEU A 53 -3.23 16.82 -12.65
N GLN A 54 -2.05 16.21 -12.58
CA GLN A 54 -1.60 15.45 -11.42
C GLN A 54 -1.48 16.35 -10.19
N GLN A 55 -0.91 17.54 -10.31
CA GLN A 55 -0.88 18.54 -9.24
C GLN A 55 -2.29 18.97 -8.81
N ARG A 56 -3.25 19.10 -9.73
CA ARG A 56 -4.67 19.39 -9.43
C ARG A 56 -5.37 18.23 -8.71
N THR A 57 -5.04 16.98 -9.06
CA THR A 57 -5.50 15.80 -8.33
C THR A 57 -4.84 15.64 -6.96
N LEU A 58 -3.59 16.10 -6.79
CA LEU A 58 -2.87 16.13 -5.51
C LEU A 58 -3.27 17.32 -4.63
N SER A 59 -3.77 18.42 -5.22
CA SER A 59 -4.33 19.58 -4.51
C SER A 59 -5.84 19.46 -4.25
N THR A 60 -6.48 18.40 -4.76
CA THR A 60 -7.62 17.82 -4.07
C THR A 60 -7.05 16.97 -2.95
N PRO A 61 -7.25 17.29 -1.67
CA PRO A 61 -6.65 16.52 -0.59
C PRO A 61 -7.30 15.14 -0.58
N LEU A 62 -6.68 14.17 -1.25
CA LEU A 62 -6.89 12.76 -1.00
C LEU A 62 -6.24 12.48 0.36
N ASN A 63 -7.02 12.73 1.41
CA ASN A 63 -6.68 12.50 2.81
C ASN A 63 -5.38 13.18 3.25
N SER A 64 -5.52 14.37 3.84
CA SER A 64 -4.48 14.87 4.74
C SER A 64 -4.18 13.81 5.81
N SER A 65 -2.96 13.75 6.33
CA SER A 65 -2.64 12.90 7.48
C SER A 65 -3.60 13.13 8.65
N ALA A 66 -4.14 14.35 8.77
CA ALA A 66 -5.17 14.72 9.72
C ALA A 66 -6.52 14.03 9.45
N ASP A 67 -6.94 13.87 8.18
CA ASP A 67 -8.16 13.12 7.84
C ASP A 67 -8.05 11.63 8.19
N PHE A 68 -6.86 11.05 8.06
CA PHE A 68 -6.62 9.67 8.48
C PHE A 68 -6.66 9.51 9.99
N GLU A 69 -6.07 10.46 10.72
CA GLU A 69 -6.07 10.46 12.17
C GLU A 69 -7.48 10.68 12.75
N GLU A 70 -8.25 11.58 12.15
CA GLU A 70 -9.64 11.81 12.52
C GLU A 70 -10.51 10.59 12.22
N ARG A 71 -10.36 9.94 11.06
CA ARG A 71 -11.07 8.69 10.75
C ARG A 71 -10.68 7.55 11.69
N LYS A 72 -9.40 7.46 12.07
CA LYS A 72 -8.94 6.48 13.06
C LYS A 72 -9.58 6.75 14.43
N ARG A 73 -9.63 8.01 14.86
CA ARG A 73 -10.28 8.39 16.11
C ARG A 73 -11.78 8.04 16.13
N ILE A 74 -12.50 8.34 15.04
CA ILE A 74 -13.93 8.00 14.90
C ILE A 74 -14.14 6.48 14.93
N PHE A 75 -13.26 5.72 14.28
CA PHE A 75 -13.30 4.27 14.30
C PHE A 75 -13.06 3.73 15.72
N ASP A 76 -12.00 4.17 16.39
CA ASP A 76 -11.64 3.74 17.74
C ASP A 76 -12.78 4.07 18.73
N GLU A 77 -13.37 5.27 18.66
CA GLU A 77 -14.52 5.67 19.46
C GLU A 77 -15.77 4.80 19.17
N THR A 78 -16.00 4.46 17.90
CA THR A 78 -17.12 3.60 17.52
C THR A 78 -16.93 2.18 18.01
N VAL A 79 -15.72 1.64 17.94
CA VAL A 79 -15.38 0.32 18.48
C VAL A 79 -15.59 0.31 19.98
N GLU A 80 -15.10 1.31 20.70
CA GLU A 80 -15.29 1.42 22.16
C GLU A 80 -16.77 1.53 22.54
N ARG A 81 -17.56 2.29 21.76
CA ARG A 81 -19.01 2.41 21.96
C ARG A 81 -19.76 1.11 21.67
N VAL A 82 -19.36 0.36 20.65
CA VAL A 82 -19.93 -0.97 20.35
C VAL A 82 -19.50 -1.96 21.43
N GLN A 83 -18.25 -1.94 21.86
CA GLN A 83 -17.71 -2.79 22.90
C GLN A 83 -18.44 -2.55 24.23
N SER A 84 -18.59 -1.30 24.65
CA SER A 84 -19.33 -0.96 25.87
C SER A 84 -20.82 -1.30 25.79
N ARG A 85 -21.45 -1.24 24.61
CA ARG A 85 -22.88 -1.59 24.47
C ARG A 85 -23.16 -3.08 24.33
N PHE A 86 -22.30 -3.82 23.64
CA PHE A 86 -22.56 -5.22 23.31
C PHE A 86 -21.69 -6.20 24.11
N PHE A 87 -20.52 -5.76 24.58
CA PHE A 87 -19.53 -6.60 25.25
C PHE A 87 -19.28 -6.23 26.71
N ALA A 88 -19.83 -5.13 27.24
CA ALA A 88 -19.72 -4.80 28.67
C ALA A 88 -20.42 -5.82 29.57
N TYR A 89 -21.37 -6.59 29.04
CA TYR A 89 -21.96 -7.71 29.75
C TYR A 89 -21.18 -8.99 29.43
N HIS A 90 -20.09 -9.21 30.15
CA HIS A 90 -19.61 -10.58 30.33
C HIS A 90 -20.63 -11.29 31.22
N ARG A 91 -21.32 -12.32 30.68
CA ARG A 91 -22.18 -13.16 31.52
C ARG A 91 -21.31 -13.68 32.67
N GLU A 92 -21.76 -13.50 33.91
CA GLU A 92 -21.06 -14.05 35.07
C GLU A 92 -20.83 -15.55 34.85
N ASN A 93 -19.71 -16.08 35.35
CA ASN A 93 -19.39 -17.50 35.24
C ASN A 93 -20.46 -18.32 35.96
N VAL A 94 -21.46 -18.81 35.21
CA VAL A 94 -22.60 -19.59 35.74
C VAL A 94 -22.12 -20.84 36.48
N CYS A 95 -20.99 -21.40 36.06
CA CYS A 95 -20.39 -22.60 36.65
C CYS A 95 -19.29 -22.32 37.69
N ALA A 96 -19.15 -21.07 38.18
CA ALA A 96 -18.11 -20.69 39.14
C ALA A 96 -18.17 -21.47 40.46
N ASN A 97 -19.38 -21.88 40.90
CA ASN A 97 -19.54 -22.68 42.12
C ASN A 97 -18.91 -24.07 41.97
N ASN A 98 -19.14 -24.73 40.83
CA ASN A 98 -18.56 -26.04 40.52
C ASN A 98 -17.04 -25.95 40.39
N GLU A 99 -16.53 -24.88 39.78
CA GLU A 99 -15.09 -24.61 39.71
C GLU A 99 -14.48 -24.47 41.11
N LYS A 100 -15.13 -23.72 42.00
CA LYS A 100 -14.68 -23.55 43.39
C LYS A 100 -14.64 -24.87 44.16
N GLU A 101 -15.62 -25.75 43.95
CA GLU A 101 -15.64 -27.08 44.56
C GLU A 101 -14.52 -27.99 44.03
N ILE A 102 -14.28 -27.98 42.71
CA ILE A 102 -13.15 -28.70 42.10
C ILE A 102 -11.83 -28.20 42.67
N MET A 103 -11.63 -26.88 42.71
CA MET A 103 -10.42 -26.27 43.23
C MET A 103 -10.22 -26.60 44.72
N SER A 104 -11.28 -26.55 45.52
CA SER A 104 -11.23 -26.96 46.93
C SER A 104 -10.84 -28.43 47.09
N CYS A 105 -11.39 -29.33 46.27
CA CYS A 105 -11.06 -30.76 46.31
C CYS A 105 -9.60 -31.04 45.91
N LEU A 106 -9.10 -30.35 44.87
CA LEU A 106 -7.72 -30.46 44.41
C LEU A 106 -6.73 -29.92 45.45
N MET A 107 -7.06 -28.80 46.11
CA MET A 107 -6.26 -28.26 47.20
C MET A 107 -6.22 -29.20 48.41
N ALA A 108 -7.34 -29.87 48.70
CA ALA A 108 -7.41 -30.86 49.79
C ALA A 108 -6.71 -32.19 49.45
N ASN A 109 -6.53 -32.52 48.16
CA ASN A 109 -5.97 -33.78 47.69
C ASN A 109 -4.82 -33.57 46.69
N PRO A 110 -3.68 -33.02 47.13
CA PRO A 110 -2.52 -32.84 46.25
C PRO A 110 -2.03 -34.19 45.72
N GLY A 111 -1.81 -34.28 44.41
CA GLY A 111 -1.32 -35.50 43.73
C GLY A 111 -2.35 -36.63 43.58
N ARG A 112 -3.62 -36.45 43.98
CA ARG A 112 -4.68 -37.47 43.85
C ARG A 112 -5.90 -36.92 43.09
N ILE A 113 -5.67 -36.48 41.86
CA ILE A 113 -6.66 -35.83 40.97
C ILE A 113 -7.91 -36.70 40.77
N LEU A 114 -7.75 -38.02 40.64
CA LEU A 114 -8.87 -38.95 40.38
C LEU A 114 -9.94 -38.97 41.48
N LYS A 115 -9.63 -38.56 42.72
CA LYS A 115 -10.64 -38.45 43.78
C LYS A 115 -11.66 -37.34 43.49
N CYS A 116 -11.24 -36.32 42.76
CA CYS A 116 -12.08 -35.18 42.39
C CYS A 116 -12.77 -35.38 41.02
N ALA A 117 -12.59 -36.54 40.37
CA ALA A 117 -13.11 -36.79 39.02
C ALA A 117 -14.64 -36.63 38.92
N HIS A 118 -15.38 -37.07 39.94
CA HIS A 118 -16.84 -36.93 39.98
C HIS A 118 -17.32 -35.47 39.98
N LEU A 119 -16.50 -34.53 40.48
CA LEU A 119 -16.83 -33.10 40.46
C LEU A 119 -16.71 -32.52 39.03
N ALA A 120 -15.88 -33.13 38.18
CA ALA A 120 -15.78 -32.74 36.78
C ALA A 120 -17.06 -33.03 36.00
N GLU A 121 -17.76 -34.14 36.29
CA GLU A 121 -19.04 -34.48 35.64
C GLU A 121 -20.10 -33.39 35.89
N ASN A 122 -20.16 -32.86 37.12
CA ASN A 122 -21.08 -31.77 37.47
C ASN A 122 -20.72 -30.46 36.74
N TYR A 123 -19.42 -30.19 36.59
CA TYR A 123 -18.94 -29.02 35.85
C TYR A 123 -19.21 -29.12 34.35
N GLU A 124 -18.95 -30.28 33.74
CA GLU A 124 -19.24 -30.56 32.33
C GLU A 124 -20.73 -30.45 32.02
N LYS A 125 -21.59 -30.93 32.92
CA LYS A 125 -23.05 -30.77 32.79
C LYS A 125 -23.46 -29.31 32.84
N CYS A 126 -22.94 -28.54 33.80
CA CYS A 126 -23.21 -27.11 33.90
C CYS A 126 -22.78 -26.34 32.63
N ILE A 127 -21.61 -26.68 32.08
CA ILE A 127 -21.14 -26.09 30.82
C ILE A 127 -22.08 -26.47 29.67
N SER A 128 -22.48 -27.74 29.57
CA SER A 128 -23.34 -28.22 28.50
C SER A 128 -24.72 -27.54 28.53
N ASP A 129 -25.31 -27.42 29.73
CA ASP A 129 -26.59 -26.74 29.93
C ASP A 129 -26.49 -25.24 29.57
N PHE A 130 -25.40 -24.57 30.00
CA PHE A 130 -25.16 -23.17 29.65
C PHE A 130 -24.93 -22.97 28.14
N GLN A 131 -24.18 -23.86 27.49
CA GLN A 131 -23.98 -23.84 26.04
C GLN A 131 -25.33 -23.98 25.31
N GLN A 132 -26.20 -24.89 25.76
CA GLN A 132 -27.53 -25.04 25.19
C GLN A 132 -28.38 -23.78 25.40
N GLU A 133 -28.32 -23.15 26.56
CA GLU A 133 -29.04 -21.90 26.84
C GLU A 133 -28.60 -20.77 25.90
N VAL A 134 -27.29 -20.61 25.70
CA VAL A 134 -26.71 -19.62 24.78
C VAL A 134 -27.08 -19.92 23.32
N LEU A 135 -27.00 -21.17 22.89
CA LEU A 135 -27.36 -21.58 21.52
C LEU A 135 -28.87 -21.41 21.24
N ASN A 136 -29.71 -21.62 22.26
CA ASN A 136 -31.15 -21.46 22.17
C ASN A 136 -31.61 -19.99 22.34
N GLY A 137 -30.68 -19.05 22.53
CA GLY A 137 -30.94 -17.61 22.58
C GLY A 137 -31.82 -17.17 23.75
N LYS A 138 -31.77 -17.89 24.88
CA LYS A 138 -32.48 -17.52 26.11
C LYS A 138 -31.65 -16.63 27.04
#